data_AF-A0A0P7C5Y3-F1
#
_entry.id   AF-A0A0P7C5Y3-F1
#
_cell.length_a   1.000
_cell.length_b   1.000
_cell.length_c   1.000
_cell.angle_alpha   90.00
_cell.angle_beta   90.00
_cell.angle_gamma   90.00
#
_symmetry.space_group_name_H-M   'P 1'
#
loop_
_entity.id
_entity.type
_entity.pdbx_description
1 polymer ?
#
loop_
_entity_poly.entity_id
_entity_poly.type
_entity_poly.pdbx_seq_one_letter_code
_entity_poly.pdbx_strand_id
1 'polypeptide(L)'
;MAKHTFGKAERFAWWRLIRMLRHRHRWRWTDVRRRLIDPTGRWQPITEGGTELFRIDAVTVSRCRYRAGNIPNPWIPAPTS
;
A
#
# COMPACT_ATOMS: atom_id res chain seq x y z
N MET A 1 16.75 -4.67 -0.96
CA MET A 1 15.99 -5.80 -1.52
C MET A 1 14.48 -5.67 -1.30
N ALA A 2 13.98 -5.46 -0.07
CA ALA A 2 12.54 -5.38 0.18
C ALA A 2 11.79 -4.30 -0.62
N LYS A 3 12.38 -3.11 -0.81
CA LYS A 3 11.78 -2.02 -1.60
C LYS A 3 11.36 -2.43 -3.02
N HIS A 4 12.14 -3.29 -3.68
CA HIS A 4 11.82 -3.75 -5.04
C HIS A 4 10.60 -4.67 -5.06
N THR A 5 10.45 -5.52 -4.04
CA THR A 5 9.27 -6.37 -3.88
C THR A 5 8.03 -5.54 -3.55
N PHE A 6 8.16 -4.52 -2.70
CA PHE A 6 7.05 -3.61 -2.39
C PHE A 6 6.58 -2.80 -3.60
N GLY A 7 7.49 -2.33 -4.45
CA GLY A 7 7.12 -1.68 -5.73
C GLY A 7 6.36 -2.62 -6.68
N LYS A 8 6.71 -3.92 -6.70
CA LYS A 8 5.94 -4.92 -7.47
C LYS A 8 4.55 -5.15 -6.88
N ALA A 9 4.44 -5.24 -5.55
CA ALA A 9 3.18 -5.41 -4.85
C ALA A 9 2.24 -4.22 -5.05
N GLU A 10 2.77 -3.00 -4.93
CA GLU A 10 2.03 -1.76 -5.20
C GLU A 10 1.51 -1.73 -6.63
N ARG A 11 2.37 -1.97 -7.62
CA ARG A 11 1.97 -2.01 -9.03
C ARG A 11 0.86 -3.03 -9.27
N PHE A 12 0.99 -4.23 -8.70
CA PHE A 12 -0.03 -5.28 -8.83
C PHE A 12 -1.36 -4.86 -8.20
N ALA A 13 -1.34 -4.35 -6.97
CA ALA A 13 -2.52 -3.89 -6.25
C ALA A 13 -3.22 -2.75 -7.01
N TRP A 14 -2.45 -1.80 -7.54
CA TRP A 14 -2.96 -0.68 -8.35
C TRP A 14 -3.73 -1.19 -9.58
N TRP A 15 -3.13 -2.10 -10.37
CA TRP A 15 -3.80 -2.66 -11.56
C TRP A 15 -5.07 -3.45 -11.21
N ARG A 16 -5.05 -4.19 -10.09
CA ARG A 16 -6.21 -4.94 -9.60
C ARG A 16 -7.37 -3.99 -9.28
N LEU A 17 -7.10 -2.91 -8.57
CA LEU A 17 -8.11 -1.94 -8.14
C LEU A 17 -8.69 -1.14 -9.30
N ILE A 18 -7.85 -0.68 -10.24
CA ILE A 18 -8.34 -0.01 -11.45
C ILE A 18 -9.28 -0.93 -12.26
N ARG A 19 -8.95 -2.22 -12.39
CA ARG A 19 -9.85 -3.18 -13.07
C ARG A 19 -11.16 -3.38 -12.32
N MET A 20 -11.12 -3.48 -10.98
CA MET A 20 -12.32 -3.63 -10.15
C MET A 20 -13.23 -2.40 -10.26
N LEU A 21 -12.69 -1.18 -10.16
CA LEU A 21 -13.46 0.05 -10.29
C LEU A 21 -14.06 0.20 -11.68
N ARG A 22 -13.28 -0.10 -12.72
CA ARG A 22 -13.80 -0.10 -14.10
C ARG A 22 -14.95 -1.06 -14.28
N HIS A 23 -14.87 -2.26 -13.70
CA HIS A 23 -15.95 -3.24 -13.78
C HIS A 23 -17.18 -2.80 -12.97
N ARG A 24 -16.98 -2.36 -11.72
CA ARG A 24 -18.06 -1.95 -10.80
C ARG A 24 -18.84 -0.75 -11.32
N HIS A 25 -18.16 0.26 -11.85
CA HIS A 25 -18.79 1.50 -12.32
C HIS A 25 -18.95 1.56 -13.84
N ARG A 26 -18.64 0.48 -14.56
CA ARG A 26 -18.66 0.39 -16.04
C ARG A 26 -17.85 1.49 -16.74
N TRP A 27 -16.73 1.90 -16.15
CA TRP A 27 -15.90 2.99 -16.68
C TRP A 27 -15.07 2.58 -17.90
N ARG A 28 -14.99 3.51 -18.85
CA ARG A 28 -13.98 3.50 -19.90
C ARG A 28 -12.66 4.04 -19.35
N TRP A 29 -11.56 3.77 -20.06
CA TRP A 29 -10.25 4.32 -19.71
C TRP A 29 -10.24 5.85 -19.67
N THR A 30 -11.07 6.51 -20.49
CA THR A 30 -11.25 7.96 -20.48
C THR A 30 -11.84 8.45 -19.16
N ASP A 31 -12.79 7.72 -18.58
CA ASP A 31 -13.40 8.08 -17.29
C ASP A 31 -12.40 7.89 -16.15
N VAL A 32 -11.60 6.80 -16.20
CA VAL A 32 -10.50 6.57 -15.26
C VAL A 32 -9.52 7.73 -15.30
N ARG A 33 -9.08 8.14 -16.50
CA ARG A 33 -8.17 9.30 -16.64
C ARG A 33 -8.80 10.58 -16.13
N ARG A 34 -10.06 10.86 -16.49
CA ARG A 34 -10.76 12.08 -16.05
C ARG A 34 -10.90 12.16 -14.53
N ARG A 35 -11.05 11.02 -13.84
CA ARG A 35 -11.30 10.97 -12.40
C ARG A 35 -10.05 10.82 -11.55
N LEU A 36 -9.03 10.13 -12.07
CA LEU A 36 -7.83 9.76 -11.32
C LEU A 36 -6.56 10.43 -11.85
N ILE A 37 -6.65 11.27 -12.87
CA ILE A 37 -5.53 12.10 -13.33
C ILE A 37 -5.93 13.56 -13.21
N ASP A 38 -5.13 14.30 -12.47
CA ASP A 38 -5.23 15.75 -12.33
C ASP A 38 -5.00 16.45 -13.68
N PRO A 39 -5.54 17.67 -13.93
CA PRO A 39 -5.17 18.49 -15.09
C PRO A 39 -3.66 18.61 -15.35
N THR A 40 -2.84 18.52 -14.29
CA THR A 40 -1.37 18.51 -14.34
C THR A 40 -0.75 17.17 -14.78
N GLY A 41 -1.55 16.13 -15.02
CA GLY A 41 -1.12 14.81 -15.46
C GLY A 41 -0.68 13.87 -14.33
N ARG A 42 -0.84 14.27 -13.07
CA ARG A 42 -0.48 13.43 -11.90
C ARG A 42 -1.62 12.49 -11.53
N TRP A 43 -1.27 11.26 -11.14
CA TRP A 43 -2.24 10.31 -10.60
C TRP A 43 -2.71 10.77 -9.22
N GLN A 44 -4.02 10.95 -9.09
CA GLN A 44 -4.70 11.20 -7.84
C GLN A 44 -4.87 9.88 -7.08
N PRO A 45 -4.89 9.90 -5.73
CA PRO A 45 -5.22 8.74 -4.93
C PRO A 45 -6.59 8.18 -5.33
N ILE A 46 -6.71 6.85 -5.28
CA ILE A 46 -7.98 6.19 -5.59
C ILE A 46 -8.89 6.34 -4.38
N THR A 47 -9.91 7.19 -4.47
CA THR A 47 -10.88 7.41 -3.39
C THR A 47 -12.27 6.94 -3.82
N GLU A 48 -12.88 6.01 -3.07
CA GLU A 48 -14.25 5.54 -3.32
C GLU A 48 -15.02 5.45 -2.00
N GLY A 49 -16.25 5.98 -1.97
CA GLY A 49 -17.13 5.90 -0.79
C GLY A 49 -16.57 6.49 0.51
N GLY A 50 -15.62 7.44 0.43
CA GLY A 50 -14.95 8.04 1.59
C GLY A 50 -13.72 7.28 2.09
N THR A 51 -13.31 6.21 1.43
CA THR A 51 -12.07 5.48 1.74
C THR A 51 -11.02 5.74 0.66
N GLU A 52 -9.85 6.23 1.07
CA GLU A 52 -8.70 6.41 0.18
C GLU A 52 -7.86 5.13 0.14
N LEU A 53 -7.43 4.75 -1.06
CA LEU A 53 -6.50 3.64 -1.24
C LEU A 53 -5.17 3.96 -0.54
N PHE A 54 -4.87 3.15 0.46
CA PHE A 54 -3.60 3.21 1.17
C PHE A 54 -2.42 2.99 0.22
N ARG A 55 -1.56 4.01 0.14
CA ARG A 55 -0.32 3.97 -0.63
C ARG A 55 0.72 3.09 0.07
N ILE A 56 0.80 1.84 -0.36
CA ILE A 56 1.71 0.83 0.21
C ILE A 56 3.18 1.23 0.01
N ASP A 57 3.51 1.98 -1.04
CA ASP A 57 4.86 2.46 -1.34
C ASP A 57 5.35 3.58 -0.42
N ALA A 58 4.40 4.37 0.10
CA ALA A 58 4.67 5.44 1.05
C ALA A 58 5.01 4.89 2.45
N VAL A 59 4.75 3.60 2.70
CA VAL A 59 5.12 2.96 3.96
C VAL A 59 6.62 2.86 4.08
N THR A 60 7.17 3.62 5.02
CA THR A 60 8.60 3.59 5.32
C THR A 60 8.98 2.22 5.89
N VAL A 61 9.69 1.43 5.07
CA VAL A 61 10.27 0.15 5.50
C VAL A 61 11.57 0.44 6.25
N SER A 62 11.48 0.55 7.57
CA SER A 62 12.65 0.67 8.44
C SER A 62 13.35 -0.69 8.55
N ARG A 63 14.64 -0.73 8.24
CA ARG A 63 15.46 -1.91 8.52
C ARG A 63 15.64 -2.01 10.03
N CYS A 64 14.93 -2.94 10.66
CA CYS A 64 15.16 -3.25 12.06
C CYS A 64 16.55 -3.90 12.18
N ARG A 65 17.53 -3.17 12.71
CA ARG A 65 18.84 -3.73 13.06
C ARG A 65 18.73 -4.37 14.43
N TYR A 66 17.95 -5.44 14.47
CA TYR A 66 17.66 -6.15 15.69
C TYR A 66 18.81 -7.11 16.02
N ARG A 67 19.46 -6.96 17.18
CA ARG A 67 20.42 -7.96 17.68
C ARG A 67 19.64 -9.04 18.43
N ALA A 68 19.91 -10.31 18.15
CA ALA A 68 19.15 -11.47 18.65
C ALA A 68 18.94 -11.48 20.18
N GLY A 69 19.84 -10.86 20.96
CA GLY A 69 19.73 -10.76 22.41
C GLY A 69 18.67 -9.80 22.96
N ASN A 70 18.02 -8.99 22.11
CA ASN A 70 17.04 -8.01 22.58
C ASN A 70 15.57 -8.42 22.36
N ILE A 71 15.30 -9.66 21.87
CA ILE A 71 13.93 -10.18 21.69
C ILE A 71 13.43 -10.58 23.07
N PRO A 72 12.52 -9.80 23.72
CA PRO A 72 11.85 -10.32 24.89
C PRO A 72 11.08 -11.56 24.45
N ASN A 73 11.43 -12.72 24.99
CA ASN A 73 10.66 -13.93 24.72
C ASN A 73 9.31 -13.77 25.43
N PRO A 74 8.19 -13.68 24.69
CA PRO A 74 6.88 -13.46 25.31
C PRO A 74 6.41 -14.66 26.15
N TRP A 75 7.11 -15.80 26.06
CA TRP A 75 6.81 -17.02 26.79
C TRP A 75 7.66 -17.22 28.05
N ILE A 76 8.62 -16.33 28.33
CA ILE A 76 9.42 -16.40 29.55
C ILE A 76 8.86 -15.37 30.55
N PRO A 77 8.28 -15.80 31.68
CA PRO A 77 7.87 -14.88 32.73
C PRO A 77 9.10 -14.13 33.26
N ALA A 78 8.95 -12.83 33.49
CA ALA A 78 10.02 -12.01 34.05
C ALA A 78 10.50 -12.63 35.38
N PRO A 79 11.82 -12.68 35.65
CA PRO A 79 12.33 -13.25 36.89
C PRO A 79 11.72 -12.50 38.06
N THR A 80 11.07 -13.26 38.95
CA THR A 80 10.59 -12.74 40.23
C THR A 80 11.80 -12.60 41.15
N SER A 81 12.17 -11.36 41.47
CA SER A 81 13.24 -11.03 42.41
C SER A 81 12.97 -11.54 43.82
#